data_AF-A0A1J1IN85-F1
#
_entry.id   AF-A0A1J1IN85-F1
#
_cell.length_a   1.000
_cell.length_b   1.000
_cell.length_c   1.000
_cell.angle_alpha   90.00
_cell.angle_beta   90.00
_cell.angle_gamma   90.00
#
_symmetry.space_group_name_H-M   'P 1'
#
loop_
_entity.id
_entity.type
_entity.pdbx_description
1 polymer ?
#
loop_
_entity_poly.entity_id
_entity_poly.type
_entity_poly.pdbx_seq_one_letter_code
_entity_poly.pdbx_strand_id
1 'polypeptide(L)'
;MISSNIVRDEEGLIVPRKLINPCLESSDRQNLHRELLFNQKIGKNVLNQKTELQRALEKQKERQVIAAQNEMNKDCHTTSLHGELGKVIMERAQKNRPKDEQNTCNNTEFNEEYLKARAKLRGCNKYT
;
A
#
# COMPACT_ATOMS: atom_id res chain seq x y z
N MET A 1 -26.52 2.47 -51.28
CA MET A 1 -26.96 1.99 -52.60
C MET A 1 -25.70 1.68 -53.40
N ILE A 2 -25.24 0.43 -53.43
CA ILE A 2 -24.11 0.05 -54.29
C ILE A 2 -24.70 -0.12 -55.69
N SER A 3 -24.44 0.83 -56.58
CA SER A 3 -24.78 0.71 -57.99
C SER A 3 -23.88 -0.36 -58.61
N SER A 4 -24.37 -1.59 -58.68
CA SER A 4 -23.71 -2.68 -59.39
C SER A 4 -23.63 -2.31 -60.86
N ASN A 5 -22.45 -1.94 -61.35
CA ASN A 5 -22.21 -1.78 -62.79
C ASN A 5 -22.32 -3.15 -63.45
N ILE A 6 -23.49 -3.44 -64.02
CA ILE A 6 -23.78 -4.65 -64.78
C ILE A 6 -23.19 -4.47 -66.17
N VAL A 7 -22.18 -5.27 -66.49
CA VAL A 7 -21.59 -5.32 -67.83
C VAL A 7 -22.44 -6.27 -68.68
N ARG A 8 -22.78 -5.83 -69.89
CA ARG A 8 -23.52 -6.61 -70.89
C ARG A 8 -22.67 -6.74 -72.15
N ASP A 9 -22.82 -7.85 -72.85
CA ASP A 9 -22.20 -8.10 -74.16
C ASP A 9 -22.89 -7.29 -75.27
N GLU A 10 -22.34 -7.31 -76.49
CA GLU A 10 -22.90 -6.60 -77.66
C GLU A 10 -24.38 -7.00 -77.91
N GLU A 11 -24.71 -8.24 -77.55
CA GLU A 11 -26.05 -8.84 -77.73
C GLU A 11 -26.98 -8.58 -76.53
N GLY A 12 -26.54 -7.75 -75.57
CA GLY A 12 -27.30 -7.37 -74.39
C GLY A 12 -27.35 -8.41 -73.26
N LEU A 13 -26.67 -9.54 -73.44
CA LEU A 13 -26.53 -10.63 -72.45
C LEU A 13 -25.59 -10.22 -71.31
N ILE A 14 -25.94 -10.59 -70.07
CA ILE A 14 -25.11 -10.28 -68.90
C ILE A 14 -23.88 -11.20 -68.90
N VAL A 15 -22.69 -10.60 -68.87
CA VAL A 15 -21.44 -11.37 -68.81
C VAL A 15 -21.17 -11.88 -67.39
N PRO A 16 -20.78 -13.15 -67.20
CA PRO A 16 -20.38 -13.66 -65.89
C PRO A 16 -19.20 -12.86 -65.32
N ARG A 17 -19.33 -12.43 -64.07
CA ARG A 17 -18.27 -11.71 -63.36
C ARG A 17 -18.06 -12.26 -61.95
N LYS A 18 -16.81 -12.23 -61.49
CA LYS A 18 -16.50 -12.48 -60.09
C LYS A 18 -17.07 -11.36 -59.22
N LEU A 19 -17.93 -11.73 -58.28
CA LEU A 19 -18.44 -10.81 -57.27
C LEU A 19 -17.29 -10.35 -56.37
N ILE A 20 -17.28 -9.05 -56.09
CA ILE A 20 -16.28 -8.50 -55.20
C ILE A 20 -16.75 -8.69 -53.76
N ASN A 21 -15.85 -9.15 -52.89
CA ASN A 21 -16.14 -9.27 -51.48
C ASN A 21 -16.05 -7.87 -50.81
N PRO A 22 -17.16 -7.32 -50.30
CA PRO A 22 -17.17 -5.98 -49.71
C PRO A 22 -16.36 -5.88 -48.40
N CYS A 23 -16.03 -7.01 -47.78
CA CYS A 23 -15.13 -7.09 -46.64
C CYS A 23 -13.66 -7.02 -47.06
N LEU A 24 -13.33 -7.42 -48.30
CA LEU A 24 -11.98 -7.29 -48.85
C LEU A 24 -11.72 -5.89 -49.42
N GLU A 25 -12.75 -5.16 -49.87
CA GLU A 25 -12.57 -3.79 -50.36
C GLU A 25 -12.41 -2.73 -49.27
N SER A 26 -13.01 -2.94 -48.10
CA SER A 26 -12.94 -1.97 -47.00
C SER A 26 -11.82 -2.32 -46.04
N SER A 27 -10.72 -1.56 -46.11
CA SER A 27 -9.64 -1.61 -45.13
C SER A 27 -10.16 -1.43 -43.71
N ASP A 28 -11.11 -0.51 -43.51
CA ASP A 28 -11.69 -0.22 -42.19
C ASP A 28 -12.38 -1.44 -41.59
N ARG A 29 -13.16 -2.18 -42.39
CA ARG A 29 -13.80 -3.43 -41.94
C ARG A 29 -12.76 -4.49 -41.57
N GLN A 30 -11.69 -4.62 -42.36
CA GLN A 30 -10.61 -5.57 -42.06
C GLN A 30 -9.86 -5.18 -40.78
N ASN A 31 -9.57 -3.88 -40.61
CA ASN A 31 -8.89 -3.35 -39.43
C ASN A 31 -9.72 -3.62 -38.18
N LEU A 32 -11.02 -3.29 -38.22
CA LEU A 32 -11.95 -3.56 -37.13
C LEU A 32 -12.02 -5.05 -36.78
N HIS A 33 -12.09 -5.93 -37.79
CA HIS A 33 -12.10 -7.37 -37.55
C HIS A 33 -10.83 -7.85 -36.84
N ARG A 34 -9.65 -7.37 -37.26
CA ARG A 34 -8.38 -7.70 -36.60
C ARG A 34 -8.31 -7.19 -35.16
N GLU A 35 -8.79 -5.98 -34.91
CA GLU A 35 -8.83 -5.40 -33.56
C GLU A 35 -9.76 -6.17 -32.63
N LEU A 36 -10.96 -6.53 -33.10
CA LEU A 36 -11.92 -7.33 -32.32
C LEU A 36 -11.37 -8.71 -31.98
N LEU A 37 -10.74 -9.40 -32.94
CA LEU A 37 -10.07 -10.68 -32.70
C LEU A 37 -8.91 -10.53 -31.70
N PHE A 38 -8.14 -9.46 -31.81
CA PHE A 38 -7.06 -9.17 -30.86
C PHE A 38 -7.61 -8.95 -29.44
N ASN A 39 -8.65 -8.13 -29.29
CA ASN A 39 -9.28 -7.89 -28.00
C ASN A 39 -9.86 -9.18 -27.38
N GLN A 40 -10.48 -10.04 -28.19
CA GLN A 40 -10.94 -11.36 -27.75
C GLN A 40 -9.77 -12.24 -27.28
N LYS A 41 -8.68 -12.29 -28.03
CA LYS A 41 -7.48 -13.07 -27.67
C LYS A 41 -6.85 -12.60 -26.36
N ILE A 42 -6.85 -11.30 -26.09
CA ILE A 42 -6.33 -10.71 -24.85
C ILE A 42 -7.38 -10.75 -23.71
N GLY A 43 -8.62 -11.14 -23.99
CA GLY A 43 -9.69 -11.16 -23.00
C GLY A 43 -10.25 -9.78 -22.63
N LYS A 44 -10.01 -8.76 -23.47
CA LYS A 44 -10.57 -7.41 -23.29
C LYS A 44 -11.98 -7.36 -23.88
N ASN A 45 -12.98 -7.34 -23.01
CA ASN A 45 -14.38 -7.13 -23.43
C ASN A 45 -14.56 -5.66 -23.84
N VAL A 46 -15.05 -5.37 -25.05
CA VAL A 46 -15.30 -4.00 -25.56
C VAL A 46 -16.72 -3.49 -25.33
N LEU A 47 -17.70 -4.38 -25.10
CA LEU A 47 -19.11 -4.01 -24.94
C LEU A 47 -19.45 -3.53 -23.53
N ASN A 48 -18.73 -4.00 -22.51
CA ASN A 48 -19.10 -3.81 -21.09
C ASN A 48 -17.96 -3.20 -20.26
N GLN A 49 -17.14 -2.33 -20.85
CA GLN A 49 -16.06 -1.66 -20.12
C GLN A 49 -16.63 -0.60 -19.17
N LYS A 50 -16.22 -0.64 -17.90
CA LYS A 50 -16.33 0.53 -17.03
C LYS A 50 -15.59 1.68 -17.71
N THR A 51 -16.15 2.88 -17.68
CA THR A 51 -15.46 4.07 -18.18
C THR A 51 -14.11 4.25 -17.48
N GLU A 52 -13.14 4.89 -18.13
CA GLU A 52 -11.83 5.17 -17.50
C GLU A 52 -11.99 5.88 -16.15
N LEU A 53 -12.95 6.81 -16.05
CA LEU A 53 -13.31 7.50 -14.81
C LEU A 53 -13.81 6.54 -13.72
N GLN A 54 -14.73 5.64 -14.04
CA GLN A 54 -15.21 4.64 -13.09
C GLN A 54 -14.09 3.72 -12.60
N ARG A 55 -13.19 3.30 -13.51
CA ARG A 55 -12.02 2.48 -13.15
C ARG A 55 -11.07 3.24 -12.22
N ALA A 56 -10.86 4.54 -12.45
CA ALA A 56 -10.03 5.38 -11.61
C ALA A 56 -10.65 5.59 -10.21
N LEU A 57 -11.95 5.86 -10.13
CA LEU A 57 -12.68 6.03 -8.86
C LEU A 57 -12.69 4.74 -8.03
N GLU A 58 -12.92 3.59 -8.65
CA GLU A 58 -12.88 2.29 -7.96
C GLU A 58 -11.48 2.01 -7.41
N LYS A 59 -10.44 2.25 -8.22
CA LYS A 59 -9.04 2.14 -7.77
C LYS A 59 -8.72 3.10 -6.62
N GLN A 60 -9.26 4.32 -6.64
CA GLN A 60 -9.09 5.27 -5.55
C GLN A 60 -9.79 4.81 -4.26
N LYS A 61 -11.01 4.24 -4.37
CA LYS A 61 -11.72 3.66 -3.23
C LYS A 61 -10.97 2.47 -2.64
N GLU A 62 -10.50 1.55 -3.48
CA GLU A 62 -9.71 0.39 -3.06
C GLU A 62 -8.43 0.82 -2.32
N ARG A 63 -7.71 1.83 -2.84
CA ARG A 63 -6.52 2.38 -2.16
C ARG A 63 -6.85 2.96 -0.79
N GLN A 64 -7.96 3.67 -0.64
CA GLN A 64 -8.38 4.23 0.65
C GLN A 64 -8.70 3.12 1.65
N VAL A 65 -9.42 2.08 1.24
CA VAL A 65 -9.73 0.93 2.09
C VAL A 65 -8.45 0.22 2.56
N ILE A 66 -7.51 -0.03 1.64
CA ILE A 66 -6.23 -0.66 1.98
C ILE A 66 -5.42 0.23 2.95
N ALA A 67 -5.39 1.55 2.72
CA ALA A 67 -4.72 2.49 3.62
C ALA A 67 -5.32 2.45 5.03
N ALA A 68 -6.64 2.53 5.14
CA ALA A 68 -7.35 2.45 6.42
C ALA A 68 -7.11 1.11 7.14
N GLN A 69 -7.14 -0.02 6.41
CA GLN A 69 -6.84 -1.34 6.96
C GLN A 69 -5.40 -1.41 7.50
N ASN A 70 -4.44 -0.84 6.77
CA ASN A 70 -3.03 -0.81 7.18
C ASN A 70 -2.81 0.09 8.41
N GLU A 71 -3.50 1.21 8.51
CA GLU A 71 -3.47 2.08 9.70
C GLU A 71 -4.08 1.36 10.90
N MET A 72 -5.26 0.74 10.76
CA MET A 72 -5.90 -0.06 11.81
C MET A 72 -4.99 -1.20 12.32
N ASN A 73 -4.26 -1.88 11.43
CA ASN A 73 -3.32 -2.92 11.81
C ASN A 73 -2.09 -2.37 12.56
N LYS A 74 -1.58 -1.19 12.18
CA LYS A 74 -0.48 -0.52 12.89
C LYS A 74 -0.93 -0.02 14.26
N ASP A 75 -2.12 0.53 14.35
CA ASP A 75 -2.68 1.03 15.61
C ASP A 75 -3.02 -0.13 16.55
N CYS A 76 -3.53 -1.25 16.05
CA CYS A 76 -3.74 -2.46 16.86
C CYS A 76 -2.43 -3.04 17.40
N HIS A 77 -1.37 -3.11 16.58
CA HIS A 77 -0.08 -3.63 17.03
C HIS A 77 0.62 -2.69 18.01
N THR A 78 0.56 -1.38 17.76
CA THR A 78 1.14 -0.38 18.66
C THR A 78 0.34 -0.26 19.95
N THR A 79 -0.99 -0.26 19.94
CA THR A 79 -1.82 -0.19 21.16
C THR A 79 -1.74 -1.47 22.00
N SER A 80 -1.69 -2.65 21.37
CA SER A 80 -1.52 -3.92 22.08
C SER A 80 -0.13 -4.01 22.73
N LEU A 81 0.95 -3.77 21.96
CA LEU A 81 2.32 -3.79 22.49
C LEU A 81 2.58 -2.65 23.49
N HIS A 82 2.05 -1.44 23.25
CA HIS A 82 2.19 -0.30 24.16
C HIS A 82 1.37 -0.49 25.44
N GLY A 83 0.20 -1.14 25.35
CA GLY A 83 -0.63 -1.49 26.49
C GLY A 83 0.03 -2.54 27.41
N GLU A 84 0.58 -3.61 26.84
CA GLU A 84 1.32 -4.62 27.60
C GLU A 84 2.64 -4.08 28.16
N LEU A 85 3.43 -3.40 27.33
CA LEU A 85 4.69 -2.78 27.75
C LEU A 85 4.46 -1.72 28.83
N GLY A 86 3.40 -0.92 28.71
CA GLY A 86 3.00 0.07 29.71
C GLY A 86 2.67 -0.55 31.07
N LYS A 87 1.97 -1.69 31.08
CA LYS A 87 1.71 -2.46 32.32
C LYS A 87 3.02 -2.96 32.95
N VAL A 88 3.93 -3.52 32.14
CA VAL A 88 5.23 -4.04 32.62
C VAL A 88 6.12 -2.92 33.16
N ILE A 89 6.14 -1.75 32.51
CA ILE A 89 6.87 -0.56 32.98
C ILE A 89 6.32 -0.08 34.31
N MET A 90 4.99 0.01 34.44
CA MET A 90 4.32 0.43 35.68
C MET A 90 4.60 -0.54 36.83
N GLU A 91 4.51 -1.85 36.59
CA GLU A 91 4.80 -2.88 37.59
C GLU A 91 6.25 -2.80 38.06
N ARG A 92 7.22 -2.67 37.15
CA ARG A 92 8.64 -2.48 37.52
C ARG A 92 8.87 -1.19 38.30
N ALA A 93 8.22 -0.10 37.93
CA ALA A 93 8.32 1.17 38.66
C ALA A 93 7.76 1.07 40.09
N GLN A 94 6.68 0.30 40.30
CA GLN A 94 6.16 0.03 41.65
C GLN A 94 7.12 -0.85 42.47
N LYS A 95 7.73 -1.86 41.85
CA LYS A 95 8.67 -2.78 42.52
C LYS A 95 10.00 -2.13 42.88
N ASN A 96 10.49 -1.22 42.02
CA ASN A 96 11.70 -0.42 42.23
C ASN A 96 11.43 0.88 42.99
N ARG A 97 10.23 1.10 43.55
CA ARG A 97 10.04 2.22 44.48
C ARG A 97 11.05 2.04 45.62
N PRO A 98 11.93 3.02 45.87
CA PRO A 98 12.82 2.96 47.02
C PRO A 98 11.96 2.82 48.29
N LYS A 99 12.27 1.81 49.10
CA LYS A 99 11.80 1.73 50.49
C LYS A 99 12.62 2.71 51.34
N ASP A 100 12.66 3.97 50.92
CA ASP A 100 13.24 5.04 51.71
C ASP A 100 12.07 5.68 52.45
N GLU A 101 11.83 5.21 53.67
CA GLU A 101 11.24 5.94 54.81
C GLU A 101 10.81 4.93 55.88
N GLN A 102 11.80 4.37 56.60
CA GLN A 102 11.72 3.97 58.02
C GLN A 102 12.97 3.15 58.38
N ASN A 103 14.14 3.80 58.53
CA ASN A 103 15.15 3.37 59.50
C ASN A 103 16.29 4.41 59.69
N THR A 104 15.95 5.66 59.97
CA THR A 104 16.92 6.67 60.42
C THR A 104 16.95 6.73 61.95
N CYS A 105 17.06 5.59 62.62
CA CYS A 105 17.53 5.56 63.99
C CYS A 105 18.57 4.45 64.18
N ASN A 106 19.70 4.83 64.76
CA ASN A 106 20.74 3.97 65.33
C ASN A 106 21.78 3.39 64.36
N ASN A 107 22.74 4.22 63.94
CA ASN A 107 24.15 3.80 63.87
C ASN A 107 25.08 5.03 63.79
N THR A 108 25.16 5.76 64.90
CA THR A 108 26.23 6.73 65.16
C THR A 108 27.50 6.01 65.64
N GLU A 109 27.98 5.06 64.86
CA GLU A 109 29.32 4.45 65.02
C GLU A 109 30.04 4.49 63.67
N PHE A 110 30.06 5.66 63.04
CA PHE A 110 30.98 5.87 61.93
C PHE A 110 32.39 5.97 62.49
N ASN A 111 33.19 4.91 62.27
CA ASN A 111 34.61 4.86 62.56
C ASN A 111 35.28 6.19 62.17
N GLU A 112 35.86 6.88 63.17
CA GLU A 112 36.45 8.22 63.04
C GLU A 112 37.52 8.25 61.92
N GLU A 113 38.17 7.12 61.65
CA GLU A 113 39.11 6.92 60.56
C GLU A 113 38.47 7.10 59.18
N TYR A 114 37.24 6.60 58.99
CA TYR A 114 36.50 6.71 57.74
C TYR A 114 36.09 8.16 57.44
N LEU A 115 35.67 8.91 58.47
CA LEU A 115 35.35 10.33 58.36
C LEU A 115 36.59 11.15 57.99
N LYS A 116 37.75 10.85 58.61
CA LYS A 116 39.05 11.48 58.29
C LYS A 116 39.52 11.17 56.85
N ALA A 117 39.35 9.93 56.39
CA ALA A 117 39.72 9.53 55.02
C ALA A 117 38.87 10.27 53.96
N ARG A 118 37.55 10.36 54.17
CA ARG A 118 36.63 11.05 53.26
C ARG A 118 36.91 12.55 53.18
N ALA A 119 37.25 13.19 54.30
CA ALA A 119 37.61 14.61 54.32
C ALA A 119 38.89 14.88 53.51
N LYS A 120 39.93 14.04 53.64
CA LYS A 120 41.18 14.14 52.85
C LYS A 120 40.95 13.99 51.35
N LEU A 121 40.12 13.03 50.94
CA LEU A 121 39.80 12.82 49.52
C LEU A 121 39.05 14.01 48.89
N ARG A 122 38.22 14.71 49.66
CA ARG A 122 37.53 15.92 49.19
C ARG A 122 38.44 17.15 49.09
N GLY A 123 39.52 17.20 49.85
CA GLY A 123 40.52 18.26 49.78
C GLY A 123 41.51 18.12 48.62
N CYS A 124 41.73 16.89 48.12
CA CYS A 124 42.78 16.60 47.13
C CYS A 124 42.31 16.70 45.67
N ASN A 125 41.01 16.77 45.39
CA ASN A 125 40.46 16.99 44.04
C ASN A 125 40.26 18.48 43.73
N LYS A 126 41.33 19.26 43.85
CA LYS A 126 41.45 20.53 43.14
C LYS A 126 42.62 20.35 42.17
N TYR A 127 42.41 20.65 40.88
CA TYR A 127 43.30 20.42 39.73
C TYR A 127 43.13 19.08 39.00
N THR A 128 41.98 18.90 38.36
CA THR A 128 41.89 18.55 36.92
C THR A 128 40.57 19.10 36.39
#